data_AF-A0A7Y6AYU4-F1
#
_entry.id   AF-A0A7Y6AYU4-F1
#
_cell.length_a   1.000
_cell.length_b   1.000
_cell.length_c   1.000
_cell.angle_alpha   90.00
_cell.angle_beta   90.00
_cell.angle_gamma   90.00
#
_symmetry.space_group_name_H-M   'P 1'
#
loop_
_entity.id
_entity.type
_entity.pdbx_description
1 polymer ?
#
loop_
_entity_poly.entity_id
_entity_poly.type
_entity_poly.pdbx_seq_one_letter_code
_entity_poly.pdbx_strand_id
1 'polypeptide(L)'
;MNVNSSSSSSSALIAAFSSAANSRVTDAQGNVANSDQSAGKTQNDDSVSFSSTATDYSDAIASNAPYFPVRPGMNADALILGVAKPGAISSSKDKTFADVALDARKRMDEKYALMKDSGKPYDNSVQDRNALMGDLDRRSLYAISTNEGGQFTKEEQASAQDLMRQQAQLATGYYVGPEDQKKNWKDPFANDPVGRAKAALNFLDNMSPEEKSTPQWLTQRATIQTALDQATAADPVELAKKKQLYFPILAEILQSGTSWFDRQEADADKSGELLNRLQAVVQSAK
;
A
#
# COMPACT_ATOMS: atom_id res chain seq x y z
N MET A 1 0.74 44.50 -9.16
CA MET A 1 0.57 43.39 -8.21
C MET A 1 -0.19 42.30 -8.95
N ASN A 2 0.50 41.24 -9.37
CA ASN A 2 -0.05 40.20 -10.24
C ASN A 2 -0.41 38.99 -9.38
N VAL A 3 -1.70 38.67 -9.29
CA VAL A 3 -2.20 37.42 -8.70
C VAL A 3 -2.22 36.36 -9.81
N ASN A 4 -1.36 35.35 -9.69
CA ASN A 4 -1.32 34.23 -10.62
C ASN A 4 -2.13 33.07 -10.01
N SER A 5 -3.39 32.97 -10.43
CA SER A 5 -4.25 31.82 -10.12
C SER A 5 -3.89 30.66 -11.04
N SER A 6 -3.25 29.63 -10.49
CA SER A 6 -3.01 28.37 -11.19
C SER A 6 -3.36 27.19 -10.27
N SER A 7 -4.65 26.89 -10.16
CA SER A 7 -5.15 25.72 -9.41
C SER A 7 -6.49 25.23 -9.99
N SER A 8 -6.49 24.63 -11.19
CA SER A 8 -7.73 24.04 -11.74
C SER A 8 -7.57 22.72 -12.52
N SER A 9 -6.38 22.17 -12.71
CA SER A 9 -6.23 21.00 -13.60
C SER A 9 -6.35 19.64 -12.90
N SER A 10 -6.04 19.56 -11.60
CA SER A 10 -6.06 18.26 -10.87
C SER A 10 -7.44 17.90 -10.32
N SER A 11 -8.26 18.90 -9.99
CA SER A 11 -9.61 18.70 -9.45
C SER A 11 -10.58 18.13 -10.50
N ALA A 12 -10.38 18.48 -11.77
CA ALA A 12 -11.19 18.00 -12.89
C ALA A 12 -10.92 16.53 -13.24
N LEU A 13 -9.70 16.04 -13.00
CA LEU A 13 -9.29 14.67 -13.35
C LEU A 13 -9.80 13.61 -12.36
N ILE A 14 -9.95 13.96 -11.08
CA ILE A 14 -10.55 13.06 -10.08
C ILE A 14 -12.07 12.96 -10.31
N ALA A 15 -12.74 14.06 -10.70
CA ALA A 15 -14.16 14.03 -11.03
C ALA A 15 -14.47 13.18 -12.29
N ALA A 16 -13.55 13.18 -13.27
CA ALA A 16 -13.67 12.38 -14.50
C ALA A 16 -13.50 10.86 -14.27
N PHE A 17 -12.76 10.46 -13.24
CA PHE A 17 -12.59 9.06 -12.87
C PHE A 17 -13.90 8.43 -12.38
N SER A 18 -14.67 9.18 -11.58
CA SER A 18 -15.98 8.74 -11.07
C SER A 18 -17.08 8.63 -12.13
N SER A 19 -17.03 9.40 -13.23
CA SER A 19 -18.05 9.33 -14.29
C SER A 19 -17.83 8.16 -15.25
N ALA A 20 -16.58 7.80 -15.53
CA ALA A 20 -16.23 6.69 -16.42
C ALA A 20 -16.49 5.30 -15.82
N ALA A 21 -16.48 5.19 -14.49
CA ALA A 21 -16.83 3.95 -13.80
C ALA A 21 -18.34 3.63 -13.89
N ASN A 22 -19.21 4.66 -13.95
CA ASN A 22 -20.66 4.49 -14.03
C ASN A 22 -21.18 4.14 -15.44
N SER A 23 -20.47 4.54 -16.50
CA SER A 23 -20.88 4.28 -17.90
C SER A 23 -20.54 2.87 -18.41
N ARG A 24 -19.73 2.09 -17.67
CA ARG A 24 -19.41 0.70 -18.07
C ARG A 24 -20.54 -0.31 -17.78
N VAL A 25 -21.60 0.08 -17.07
CA VAL A 25 -22.69 -0.83 -16.67
C VAL A 25 -23.85 -0.87 -17.68
N THR A 26 -23.95 0.09 -18.61
CA THR A 26 -25.15 0.23 -19.47
C THR A 26 -25.03 -0.34 -20.89
N ASP A 27 -23.84 -0.67 -21.39
CA ASP A 27 -23.65 -0.93 -22.83
C ASP A 27 -23.42 -2.40 -23.20
N ALA A 28 -23.72 -3.34 -22.29
CA ALA A 28 -23.60 -4.78 -22.55
C ALA A 28 -24.92 -5.38 -23.07
N GLN A 29 -25.45 -4.91 -24.20
CA GLN A 29 -26.51 -5.61 -24.96
C GLN A 29 -26.63 -5.09 -26.40
N GLY A 30 -26.22 -5.88 -27.40
CA GLY A 30 -26.68 -5.70 -28.78
C GLY A 30 -25.67 -5.97 -29.91
N ASN A 31 -25.67 -7.22 -30.38
CA ASN A 31 -25.50 -7.72 -31.76
C ASN A 31 -24.42 -7.22 -32.75
N VAL A 32 -23.73 -8.25 -33.26
CA VAL A 32 -22.95 -8.42 -34.49
C VAL A 32 -23.65 -7.95 -35.78
N ALA A 33 -22.90 -7.30 -36.67
CA ALA A 33 -23.00 -7.46 -38.14
C ALA A 33 -21.69 -7.03 -38.83
N ASN A 34 -21.28 -7.84 -39.81
CA ASN A 34 -20.08 -7.72 -40.66
C ASN A 34 -20.47 -7.12 -42.03
N SER A 35 -19.73 -6.15 -42.56
CA SER A 35 -19.57 -5.93 -44.01
C SER A 35 -18.45 -4.95 -44.37
N ASP A 36 -17.79 -5.29 -45.48
CA ASP A 36 -16.57 -4.80 -46.11
C ASP A 36 -16.35 -3.28 -46.35
N GLN A 37 -15.06 -2.93 -46.27
CA GLN A 37 -14.24 -2.00 -47.07
C GLN A 37 -14.88 -0.74 -47.72
N SER A 38 -14.40 0.45 -47.31
CA SER A 38 -13.47 1.26 -48.11
C SER A 38 -13.27 2.68 -47.53
N ALA A 39 -12.00 3.10 -47.53
CA ALA A 39 -11.49 4.48 -47.62
C ALA A 39 -12.03 5.57 -46.67
N GLY A 40 -11.21 5.90 -45.66
CA GLY A 40 -11.29 7.14 -44.92
C GLY A 40 -10.37 7.12 -43.70
N LYS A 41 -9.08 7.44 -43.88
CA LYS A 41 -8.16 7.67 -42.76
C LYS A 41 -8.56 8.98 -42.07
N THR A 42 -9.47 8.88 -41.12
CA THR A 42 -9.66 9.87 -40.06
C THR A 42 -9.22 9.21 -38.76
N GLN A 43 -7.90 9.10 -38.57
CA GLN A 43 -7.36 8.89 -37.23
C GLN A 43 -7.45 10.22 -36.49
N ASN A 44 -8.64 10.52 -35.97
CA ASN A 44 -8.73 11.29 -34.73
C ASN A 44 -8.62 10.28 -33.60
N ASP A 45 -7.44 9.67 -33.46
CA ASP A 45 -7.04 9.12 -32.18
C ASP A 45 -6.65 10.33 -31.35
N ASP A 46 -7.65 10.91 -30.68
CA ASP A 46 -7.46 11.87 -29.60
C ASP A 46 -6.86 11.09 -28.41
N SER A 47 -5.63 10.63 -28.60
CA SER A 47 -4.89 9.85 -27.62
C SER A 47 -4.50 10.81 -26.50
N VAL A 48 -5.32 10.83 -25.45
CA VAL A 48 -5.01 11.54 -24.21
C VAL A 48 -3.77 10.88 -23.61
N SER A 49 -2.61 11.51 -23.79
CA SER A 49 -1.35 11.04 -23.23
C SER A 49 -1.32 11.35 -21.73
N PHE A 50 -1.44 10.31 -20.90
CA PHE A 50 -1.25 10.44 -19.46
C PHE A 50 0.22 10.59 -19.11
N SER A 51 0.53 11.34 -18.04
CA SER A 51 1.90 11.34 -17.50
C SER A 51 2.30 9.93 -17.08
N SER A 52 3.58 9.56 -17.24
CA SER A 52 4.11 8.26 -16.80
C SER A 52 3.75 7.92 -15.35
N THR A 53 3.79 8.91 -14.44
CA THR A 53 3.39 8.71 -13.04
C THR A 53 1.94 8.28 -12.87
N ALA A 54 1.03 8.81 -13.68
CA ALA A 54 -0.39 8.44 -13.61
C ALA A 54 -0.60 7.01 -14.10
N THR A 55 0.10 6.61 -15.16
CA THR A 55 0.11 5.23 -15.65
C THR A 55 0.67 4.28 -14.60
N ASP A 56 1.83 4.60 -14.02
CA ASP A 56 2.45 3.81 -12.95
C ASP A 56 1.52 3.62 -11.75
N TYR A 57 0.76 4.65 -11.36
CA TYR A 57 -0.18 4.58 -10.25
C TYR A 57 -1.37 3.70 -10.61
N SER A 58 -1.92 3.86 -11.80
CA SER A 58 -3.02 3.04 -12.31
C SER A 58 -2.65 1.56 -12.34
N ASP A 59 -1.45 1.23 -12.83
CA ASP A 59 -0.96 -0.15 -12.90
C ASP A 59 -0.71 -0.75 -11.51
N ALA A 60 -0.16 0.05 -10.59
CA ALA A 60 0.03 -0.35 -9.20
C ALA A 60 -1.30 -0.64 -8.49
N ILE A 61 -2.33 0.19 -8.74
CA ILE A 61 -3.67 -0.02 -8.20
C ILE A 61 -4.29 -1.28 -8.79
N ALA A 62 -4.29 -1.41 -10.12
CA ALA A 62 -4.90 -2.53 -10.82
C ALA A 62 -4.29 -3.88 -10.41
N SER A 63 -2.95 -3.94 -10.26
CA SER A 63 -2.24 -5.17 -9.89
C SER A 63 -2.51 -5.63 -8.45
N ASN A 64 -2.90 -4.73 -7.55
CA ASN A 64 -3.15 -5.04 -6.14
C ASN A 64 -4.62 -5.04 -5.74
N ALA A 65 -5.52 -4.50 -6.58
CA ALA A 65 -6.96 -4.44 -6.31
C ALA A 65 -7.61 -5.77 -5.86
N PRO A 66 -7.24 -6.95 -6.42
CA PRO A 66 -7.81 -8.23 -5.96
C PRO A 66 -7.56 -8.54 -4.47
N TYR A 67 -6.54 -7.94 -3.85
CA TYR A 67 -6.19 -8.18 -2.45
C TYR A 67 -6.90 -7.24 -1.47
N PHE A 68 -7.60 -6.22 -1.98
CA PHE A 68 -8.35 -5.23 -1.22
C PHE A 68 -9.81 -5.22 -1.69
N PRO A 69 -10.59 -6.28 -1.41
CA PRO A 69 -12.00 -6.27 -1.77
C PRO A 69 -12.70 -5.13 -1.03
N VAL A 70 -13.58 -4.42 -1.72
CA VAL A 70 -14.38 -3.32 -1.17
C VAL A 70 -15.85 -3.56 -1.42
N ARG A 71 -16.70 -2.85 -0.66
CA ARG A 71 -18.14 -2.81 -0.92
C ARG A 71 -18.41 -2.29 -2.35
N PRO A 72 -19.42 -2.84 -3.07
CA PRO A 72 -19.83 -2.30 -4.36
C PRO A 72 -20.13 -0.80 -4.29
N GLY A 73 -19.62 -0.04 -5.26
CA GLY A 73 -19.79 1.42 -5.32
C GLY A 73 -18.84 2.23 -4.41
N MET A 74 -17.92 1.57 -3.69
CA MET A 74 -16.84 2.22 -2.95
C MET A 74 -15.49 1.88 -3.59
N ASN A 75 -14.44 2.64 -3.28
CA ASN A 75 -13.09 2.48 -3.84
C ASN A 75 -12.06 2.29 -2.73
N ALA A 76 -10.88 1.76 -3.09
CA ALA A 76 -9.73 1.62 -2.19
C ALA A 76 -8.42 2.09 -2.84
N ASP A 77 -8.49 3.01 -3.80
CA ASP A 77 -7.33 3.32 -4.65
C ASP A 77 -6.15 3.89 -3.86
N ALA A 78 -6.39 4.79 -2.90
CA ALA A 78 -5.33 5.37 -2.07
C ALA A 78 -4.71 4.30 -1.14
N LEU A 79 -5.57 3.46 -0.57
CA LEU A 79 -5.17 2.31 0.26
C LEU A 79 -4.31 1.33 -0.55
N ILE A 80 -4.75 0.96 -1.76
CA ILE A 80 -4.06 0.01 -2.64
C ILE A 80 -2.72 0.59 -3.10
N LEU A 81 -2.70 1.86 -3.50
CA LEU A 81 -1.49 2.55 -3.97
C LEU A 81 -0.38 2.51 -2.93
N GLY A 82 -0.71 2.50 -1.63
CA GLY A 82 0.25 2.38 -0.54
C GLY A 82 1.10 1.10 -0.55
N VAL A 83 0.71 0.05 -1.29
CA VAL A 83 1.55 -1.14 -1.52
C VAL A 83 2.80 -0.76 -2.33
N ALA A 84 2.61 -0.09 -3.47
CA ALA A 84 3.71 0.22 -4.39
C ALA A 84 4.36 1.59 -4.12
N LYS A 85 3.61 2.54 -3.55
CA LYS A 85 4.00 3.92 -3.31
C LYS A 85 3.63 4.32 -1.87
N PRO A 86 4.30 3.78 -0.84
CA PRO A 86 3.98 4.07 0.57
C PRO A 86 4.12 5.55 0.96
N GLY A 87 4.86 6.33 0.17
CA GLY A 87 5.01 7.78 0.35
C GLY A 87 4.04 8.63 -0.47
N ALA A 88 3.07 8.02 -1.15
CA ALA A 88 2.03 8.77 -1.85
C ALA A 88 1.18 9.56 -0.83
N ILE A 89 0.84 10.80 -1.18
CA ILE A 89 0.18 11.77 -0.30
C ILE A 89 -1.21 12.17 -0.82
N SER A 90 -2.01 11.23 -1.32
CA SER A 90 -3.29 11.53 -1.96
C SER A 90 -4.31 12.20 -1.03
N SER A 91 -4.33 11.82 0.26
CA SER A 91 -5.20 12.38 1.29
C SER A 91 -4.46 13.35 2.22
N SER A 92 -3.14 13.22 2.36
CA SER A 92 -2.31 13.92 3.35
C SER A 92 -1.45 15.06 2.80
N LYS A 93 -1.54 15.34 1.49
CA LYS A 93 -0.76 16.41 0.84
C LYS A 93 -0.96 17.77 1.52
N ASP A 94 0.16 18.45 1.72
CA ASP A 94 0.26 19.81 2.27
C ASP A 94 -0.38 19.98 3.66
N LYS A 95 -0.53 18.88 4.42
CA LYS A 95 -1.09 18.88 5.78
C LYS A 95 -0.03 18.61 6.85
N THR A 96 -0.18 19.28 7.98
CA THR A 96 0.52 18.88 9.22
C THR A 96 0.02 17.50 9.67
N PHE A 97 0.77 16.80 10.52
CA PHE A 97 0.34 15.47 10.97
C PHE A 97 -0.99 15.50 11.75
N ALA A 98 -1.21 16.54 12.56
CA ALA A 98 -2.48 16.77 13.24
C ALA A 98 -3.64 17.02 12.24
N ASP A 99 -3.41 17.81 11.20
CA ASP A 99 -4.42 18.05 10.15
C ASP A 99 -4.72 16.79 9.33
N VAL A 100 -3.71 15.91 9.13
CA VAL A 100 -3.91 14.59 8.52
C VAL A 100 -4.87 13.74 9.35
N ALA A 101 -4.69 13.72 10.68
CA ALA A 101 -5.59 12.99 11.57
C ALA A 101 -7.03 13.54 11.46
N LEU A 102 -7.21 14.86 11.52
CA LEU A 102 -8.53 15.50 11.41
C LEU A 102 -9.21 15.20 10.07
N ASP A 103 -8.47 15.27 8.95
CA ASP A 103 -8.99 14.94 7.62
C ASP A 103 -9.37 13.45 7.52
N ALA A 104 -8.54 12.56 8.07
CA ALA A 104 -8.82 11.13 8.10
C ALA A 104 -10.10 10.82 8.89
N ARG A 105 -10.29 11.42 10.08
CA ARG A 105 -11.52 11.27 10.87
C ARG A 105 -12.74 11.71 10.07
N LYS A 106 -12.69 12.88 9.46
CA LYS A 106 -13.79 13.42 8.63
C LYS A 106 -14.16 12.46 7.49
N ARG A 107 -13.19 11.93 6.77
CA ARG A 107 -13.42 10.97 5.67
C ARG A 107 -14.04 9.66 6.17
N MET A 108 -13.56 9.15 7.31
CA MET A 108 -14.14 7.96 7.93
C MET A 108 -15.59 8.19 8.33
N ASP A 109 -15.92 9.35 8.91
CA ASP A 109 -17.29 9.73 9.26
C ASP A 109 -18.20 9.78 8.03
N GLU A 110 -17.73 10.34 6.91
CA GLU A 110 -18.44 10.35 5.64
C GLU A 110 -18.70 8.93 5.12
N LYS A 111 -17.73 8.02 5.24
CA LYS A 111 -17.90 6.62 4.82
C LYS A 111 -18.85 5.85 5.75
N TYR A 112 -18.78 6.07 7.06
CA TYR A 112 -19.74 5.52 8.01
C TYR A 112 -21.18 5.95 7.69
N ALA A 113 -21.38 7.24 7.40
CA ALA A 113 -22.68 7.75 6.97
C ALA A 113 -23.14 7.11 5.67
N LEU A 114 -22.27 7.01 4.66
CA LEU A 114 -22.59 6.38 3.38
C LEU A 114 -23.00 4.90 3.53
N MET A 115 -22.30 4.14 4.38
CA MET A 115 -22.65 2.74 4.66
C MET A 115 -24.00 2.63 5.39
N LYS A 116 -24.25 3.52 6.35
CA LYS A 116 -25.53 3.58 7.07
C LYS A 116 -26.68 3.90 6.12
N ASP A 117 -26.52 4.89 5.27
CA ASP A 117 -27.54 5.35 4.32
C ASP A 117 -27.82 4.32 3.21
N SER A 118 -26.85 3.46 2.90
CA SER A 118 -27.05 2.32 1.99
C SER A 118 -27.88 1.19 2.61
N GLY A 119 -28.40 1.34 3.83
CA GLY A 119 -29.17 0.32 4.55
C GLY A 119 -28.34 -0.83 5.11
N LYS A 120 -27.00 -0.76 5.02
CA LYS A 120 -26.07 -1.77 5.54
C LYS A 120 -24.95 -1.10 6.31
N PRO A 121 -25.13 -0.76 7.60
CA PRO A 121 -24.11 -0.12 8.41
C PRO A 121 -22.80 -0.92 8.44
N TYR A 122 -21.70 -0.24 8.79
CA TYR A 122 -20.39 -0.86 8.95
C TYR A 122 -20.43 -2.05 9.90
N ASP A 123 -19.87 -3.19 9.48
CA ASP A 123 -19.87 -4.44 10.23
C ASP A 123 -18.46 -4.99 10.56
N ASN A 124 -17.41 -4.19 10.30
CA ASN A 124 -16.01 -4.59 10.47
C ASN A 124 -15.54 -5.77 9.60
N SER A 125 -16.31 -6.15 8.57
CA SER A 125 -15.82 -7.08 7.56
C SER A 125 -14.61 -6.50 6.81
N VAL A 126 -13.83 -7.37 6.17
CA VAL A 126 -12.67 -6.96 5.34
C VAL A 126 -13.09 -5.92 4.28
N GLN A 127 -14.25 -6.12 3.65
CA GLN A 127 -14.77 -5.19 2.65
C GLN A 127 -15.11 -3.82 3.23
N ASP A 128 -15.75 -3.79 4.39
CA ASP A 128 -16.15 -2.54 5.05
C ASP A 128 -14.93 -1.81 5.62
N ARG A 129 -13.92 -2.52 6.17
CA ARG A 129 -12.63 -1.94 6.58
C ARG A 129 -11.89 -1.30 5.40
N ASN A 130 -11.76 -2.03 4.29
CA ASN A 130 -11.11 -1.52 3.09
C ASN A 130 -11.87 -0.33 2.50
N ALA A 131 -13.21 -0.33 2.56
CA ALA A 131 -14.01 0.77 2.06
C ALA A 131 -14.01 2.01 2.97
N LEU A 132 -13.97 1.81 4.29
CA LEU A 132 -13.86 2.87 5.29
C LEU A 132 -12.54 3.64 5.14
N MET A 133 -11.45 2.90 4.91
CA MET A 133 -10.08 3.46 4.83
C MET A 133 -9.56 3.57 3.40
N GLY A 134 -10.39 3.28 2.39
CA GLY A 134 -9.98 3.11 1.01
C GLY A 134 -9.42 4.38 0.34
N ASP A 135 -9.90 5.54 0.80
CA ASP A 135 -9.47 6.86 0.35
C ASP A 135 -8.33 7.45 1.19
N LEU A 136 -7.80 6.69 2.14
CA LEU A 136 -6.72 7.13 3.03
C LEU A 136 -5.40 6.62 2.48
N ASP A 137 -4.46 7.54 2.27
CA ASP A 137 -3.07 7.16 2.06
C ASP A 137 -2.44 6.61 3.34
N ARG A 138 -1.25 6.03 3.17
CA ARG A 138 -0.52 5.38 4.25
C ARG A 138 -0.19 6.31 5.42
N ARG A 139 0.10 7.59 5.17
CA ARG A 139 0.38 8.57 6.23
C ARG A 139 -0.88 8.86 7.05
N SER A 140 -2.04 8.91 6.41
CA SER A 140 -3.35 8.98 7.08
C SER A 140 -3.64 7.72 7.91
N LEU A 141 -3.35 6.52 7.39
CA LEU A 141 -3.43 5.28 8.17
C LEU A 141 -2.50 5.30 9.39
N TYR A 142 -1.31 5.89 9.26
CA TYR A 142 -0.39 6.02 10.37
C TYR A 142 -0.91 6.97 11.47
N ALA A 143 -1.55 8.08 11.08
CA ALA A 143 -2.21 8.97 12.04
C ALA A 143 -3.33 8.25 12.81
N ILE A 144 -4.12 7.42 12.13
CA ILE A 144 -5.17 6.60 12.76
C ILE A 144 -4.56 5.58 13.73
N SER A 145 -3.58 4.80 13.27
CA SER A 145 -2.98 3.72 14.06
C SER A 145 -2.27 4.22 15.33
N THR A 146 -1.64 5.39 15.25
CA THR A 146 -1.00 6.04 16.41
C THR A 146 -1.96 6.82 17.30
N ASN A 147 -3.25 6.88 16.91
CA ASN A 147 -4.28 7.67 17.55
C ASN A 147 -3.90 9.16 17.67
N GLU A 148 -3.32 9.73 16.62
CA GLU A 148 -2.96 11.14 16.57
C GLU A 148 -4.21 12.00 16.86
N GLY A 149 -4.10 12.89 17.84
CA GLY A 149 -5.22 13.72 18.31
C GLY A 149 -6.27 13.01 19.16
N GLY A 150 -6.15 11.71 19.44
CA GLY A 150 -6.98 10.99 20.42
C GLY A 150 -8.42 10.69 19.99
N GLN A 151 -8.73 10.74 18.70
CA GLN A 151 -10.09 10.70 18.14
C GLN A 151 -10.49 9.37 17.48
N PHE A 152 -9.60 8.38 17.50
CA PHE A 152 -9.81 7.07 16.89
C PHE A 152 -10.02 6.00 17.95
N THR A 153 -11.00 5.13 17.72
CA THR A 153 -11.27 3.96 18.55
C THR A 153 -10.14 2.93 18.42
N LYS A 154 -10.09 1.97 19.35
CA LYS A 154 -9.11 0.88 19.31
C LYS A 154 -9.28 -0.03 18.09
N GLU A 155 -10.51 -0.22 17.64
CA GLU A 155 -10.82 -1.02 16.45
C GLU A 155 -10.35 -0.33 15.16
N GLU A 156 -10.52 0.99 15.07
CA GLU A 156 -10.00 1.79 13.95
C GLU A 156 -8.47 1.80 13.94
N GLN A 157 -7.83 1.97 15.10
CA GLN A 157 -6.38 1.86 15.25
C GLN A 157 -5.87 0.50 14.74
N ALA A 158 -6.45 -0.60 15.22
CA ALA A 158 -6.07 -1.95 14.83
C ALA A 158 -6.30 -2.20 13.34
N SER A 159 -7.44 -1.75 12.80
CA SER A 159 -7.74 -1.88 11.37
C SER A 159 -6.74 -1.14 10.49
N ALA A 160 -6.32 0.06 10.89
CA ALA A 160 -5.30 0.82 10.18
C ALA A 160 -3.92 0.14 10.25
N GLN A 161 -3.52 -0.39 11.42
CA GLN A 161 -2.29 -1.17 11.57
C GLN A 161 -2.29 -2.41 10.66
N ASP A 162 -3.40 -3.14 10.62
CA ASP A 162 -3.57 -4.33 9.78
C ASP A 162 -3.44 -4.00 8.30
N LEU A 163 -4.03 -2.89 7.84
CA LEU A 163 -3.92 -2.43 6.46
C LEU A 163 -2.49 -1.98 6.12
N MET A 164 -1.83 -1.27 7.03
CA MET A 164 -0.43 -0.88 6.85
C MET A 164 0.48 -2.11 6.76
N ARG A 165 0.21 -3.15 7.55
CA ARG A 165 0.92 -4.45 7.51
C ARG A 165 0.67 -5.18 6.20
N GLN A 166 -0.58 -5.25 5.75
CA GLN A 166 -0.96 -5.83 4.47
C GLN A 166 -0.25 -5.14 3.30
N GLN A 167 -0.21 -3.81 3.28
CA GLN A 167 0.53 -3.04 2.25
C GLN A 167 2.00 -3.47 2.17
N ALA A 168 2.67 -3.56 3.32
CA ALA A 168 4.07 -3.90 3.39
C ALA A 168 4.36 -5.37 3.05
N GLN A 169 3.48 -6.30 3.46
CA GLN A 169 3.59 -7.72 3.12
C GLN A 169 3.47 -7.91 1.60
N LEU A 170 2.46 -7.33 0.97
CA LEU A 170 2.29 -7.38 -0.48
C LEU A 170 3.47 -6.72 -1.22
N ALA A 171 3.97 -5.58 -0.74
CA ALA A 171 5.11 -4.88 -1.31
C ALA A 171 6.42 -5.71 -1.29
N THR A 172 6.51 -6.64 -0.35
CA THR A 172 7.66 -7.53 -0.18
C THR A 172 7.37 -8.96 -0.65
N GLY A 173 6.33 -9.16 -1.45
CA GLY A 173 6.04 -10.44 -2.10
C GLY A 173 5.40 -11.49 -1.19
N TYR A 174 4.86 -11.11 -0.02
CA TYR A 174 4.03 -11.99 0.80
C TYR A 174 2.58 -11.81 0.46
N TYR A 175 1.91 -12.94 0.22
CA TYR A 175 0.49 -12.95 -0.05
C TYR A 175 -0.30 -12.59 1.22
N VAL A 176 -1.15 -11.58 1.11
CA VAL A 176 -2.16 -11.21 2.10
C VAL A 176 -3.40 -10.72 1.37
N GLY A 177 -4.50 -11.43 1.53
CA GLY A 177 -5.76 -11.09 0.86
C GLY A 177 -6.79 -12.21 1.00
N PRO A 178 -7.88 -12.14 0.22
CA PRO A 178 -8.97 -13.12 0.26
C PRO A 178 -8.54 -14.50 -0.26
N GLU A 179 -8.76 -15.59 0.50
CA GLU A 179 -8.21 -16.93 0.22
C GLU A 179 -8.43 -17.42 -1.23
N ASP A 180 -9.54 -17.04 -1.87
CA ASP A 180 -9.84 -17.36 -3.27
C ASP A 180 -8.86 -16.75 -4.28
N GLN A 181 -8.16 -15.67 -3.90
CA GLN A 181 -7.11 -15.01 -4.70
C GLN A 181 -5.73 -15.64 -4.51
N LYS A 182 -5.51 -16.44 -3.46
CA LYS A 182 -4.21 -17.03 -3.14
C LYS A 182 -3.67 -17.91 -4.25
N LYS A 183 -4.54 -18.67 -4.91
CA LYS A 183 -4.18 -19.52 -6.07
C LYS A 183 -3.67 -18.71 -7.27
N ASN A 184 -4.04 -17.43 -7.36
CA ASN A 184 -3.64 -16.53 -8.44
C ASN A 184 -2.36 -15.74 -8.09
N TRP A 185 -1.97 -15.74 -6.81
CA TRP A 185 -0.78 -15.06 -6.35
C TRP A 185 0.48 -15.74 -6.87
N LYS A 186 1.38 -14.93 -7.43
CA LYS A 186 2.74 -15.34 -7.77
C LYS A 186 3.69 -14.48 -6.97
N ASP A 187 4.44 -15.11 -6.08
CA ASP A 187 5.47 -14.43 -5.30
C ASP A 187 6.60 -13.97 -6.25
N PRO A 188 6.79 -12.64 -6.43
CA PRO A 188 7.81 -12.11 -7.32
C PRO A 188 9.24 -12.39 -6.84
N PHE A 189 9.40 -12.83 -5.58
CA PHE A 189 10.68 -13.08 -4.93
C PHE A 189 10.82 -14.50 -4.39
N ALA A 190 10.05 -15.48 -4.89
CA ALA A 190 10.01 -16.86 -4.37
C ALA A 190 11.41 -17.53 -4.27
N ASN A 191 12.33 -17.16 -5.15
CA ASN A 191 13.71 -17.64 -5.17
C ASN A 191 14.73 -16.48 -5.14
N ASP A 192 14.30 -15.29 -4.74
CA ASP A 192 15.15 -14.10 -4.68
C ASP A 192 15.05 -13.40 -3.32
N PRO A 193 15.62 -14.01 -2.26
CA PRO A 193 15.63 -13.40 -0.93
C PRO A 193 16.33 -12.03 -0.89
N VAL A 194 17.32 -11.81 -1.75
CA VAL A 194 18.02 -10.51 -1.85
C VAL A 194 17.12 -9.46 -2.48
N GLY A 195 16.42 -9.81 -3.58
CA GLY A 195 15.41 -8.95 -4.19
C GLY A 195 14.29 -8.58 -3.23
N ARG A 196 13.83 -9.55 -2.43
CA ARG A 196 12.85 -9.29 -1.36
C ARG A 196 13.34 -8.27 -0.34
N ALA A 197 14.57 -8.44 0.16
CA ALA A 197 15.15 -7.51 1.13
C ALA A 197 15.36 -6.11 0.52
N LYS A 198 15.73 -6.02 -0.76
CA LYS A 198 15.79 -4.73 -1.47
C LYS A 198 14.42 -4.08 -1.60
N ALA A 199 13.37 -4.85 -1.91
CA ALA A 199 12.00 -4.36 -1.95
C ALA A 199 11.55 -3.84 -0.57
N ALA A 200 11.87 -4.57 0.50
CA ALA A 200 11.59 -4.14 1.87
C ALA A 200 12.32 -2.85 2.24
N LEU A 201 13.62 -2.74 1.91
CA LEU A 201 14.40 -1.53 2.13
C LEU A 201 13.81 -0.33 1.35
N ASN A 202 13.48 -0.53 0.08
CA ASN A 202 12.84 0.50 -0.75
C ASN A 202 11.48 0.93 -0.18
N PHE A 203 10.69 0.00 0.35
CA PHE A 203 9.42 0.31 1.00
C PHE A 203 9.63 1.21 2.23
N LEU A 204 10.55 0.84 3.13
CA LEU A 204 10.92 1.63 4.31
C LEU A 204 11.46 3.01 3.94
N ASP A 205 12.30 3.09 2.91
CA ASP A 205 12.89 4.34 2.43
C ASP A 205 11.86 5.29 1.80
N ASN A 206 10.68 4.79 1.43
CA ASN A 206 9.60 5.59 0.86
C ASN A 206 8.42 5.81 1.82
N MET A 207 8.48 5.34 3.07
CA MET A 207 7.47 5.63 4.10
C MET A 207 7.36 7.14 4.44
N SER A 208 6.30 7.49 5.18
CA SER A 208 6.08 8.87 5.65
C SER A 208 7.19 9.36 6.60
N PRO A 209 7.40 10.68 6.72
CA PRO A 209 8.36 11.25 7.68
C PRO A 209 8.09 10.81 9.12
N GLU A 210 6.82 10.71 9.52
CA GLU A 210 6.43 10.33 10.87
C GLU A 210 6.76 8.87 11.19
N GLU A 211 6.53 7.94 10.26
CA GLU A 211 6.97 6.53 10.39
C GLU A 211 8.50 6.44 10.49
N LYS A 212 9.22 7.18 9.65
CA LYS A 212 10.70 7.20 9.61
C LYS A 212 11.34 7.77 10.87
N SER A 213 10.61 8.59 11.62
CA SER A 213 11.10 9.17 12.87
C SER A 213 11.17 8.17 14.04
N THR A 214 10.65 6.96 13.87
CA THR A 214 10.56 5.97 14.95
C THR A 214 11.87 5.17 15.12
N PRO A 215 12.24 4.81 16.37
CA PRO A 215 13.37 3.91 16.62
C PRO A 215 13.22 2.54 15.95
N GLN A 216 11.99 2.05 15.85
CA GLN A 216 11.65 0.78 15.22
C GLN A 216 12.01 0.80 13.72
N TRP A 217 11.59 1.84 12.99
CA TRP A 217 11.97 2.02 11.59
C TRP A 217 13.48 2.03 11.41
N LEU A 218 14.21 2.80 12.24
CA LEU A 218 15.67 2.92 12.14
C LEU A 218 16.34 1.55 12.32
N THR A 219 15.93 0.81 13.34
CA THR A 219 16.48 -0.51 13.67
C THR A 219 16.26 -1.49 12.53
N GLN A 220 15.05 -1.54 11.97
CA GLN A 220 14.70 -2.45 10.89
C GLN A 220 15.44 -2.12 9.60
N ARG A 221 15.44 -0.84 9.21
CA ARG A 221 16.17 -0.37 8.03
C ARG A 221 17.65 -0.71 8.13
N ALA A 222 18.28 -0.41 9.27
CA ALA A 222 19.70 -0.70 9.49
C ALA A 222 19.99 -2.21 9.44
N THR A 223 19.10 -3.03 9.99
CA THR A 223 19.23 -4.49 9.98
C THR A 223 19.15 -5.06 8.56
N ILE A 224 18.17 -4.62 7.77
CA ILE A 224 18.03 -5.03 6.36
C ILE A 224 19.24 -4.56 5.54
N GLN A 225 19.66 -3.31 5.71
CA GLN A 225 20.84 -2.76 5.03
C GLN A 225 22.09 -3.58 5.34
N THR A 226 22.33 -3.90 6.62
CA THR A 226 23.52 -4.65 7.00
C THR A 226 23.54 -6.06 6.41
N ALA A 227 22.38 -6.75 6.39
CA ALA A 227 22.28 -8.06 5.75
C ALA A 227 22.52 -7.99 4.24
N LEU A 228 22.07 -6.93 3.57
CA LEU A 228 22.35 -6.68 2.15
C LEU A 228 23.83 -6.41 1.90
N ASP A 229 24.46 -5.55 2.69
CA ASP A 229 25.89 -5.21 2.57
C ASP A 229 26.76 -6.46 2.75
N GLN A 230 26.46 -7.26 3.78
CA GLN A 230 27.16 -8.52 4.05
C GLN A 230 26.97 -9.56 2.94
N ALA A 231 25.80 -9.56 2.28
CA ALA A 231 25.61 -10.38 1.09
C ALA A 231 26.48 -9.87 -0.07
N THR A 232 26.55 -8.57 -0.33
CA THR A 232 27.31 -8.06 -1.50
C THR A 232 28.83 -8.17 -1.38
N ALA A 233 29.38 -8.28 -0.18
CA ALA A 233 30.83 -8.21 0.08
C ALA A 233 31.57 -9.57 0.02
N ALA A 234 30.89 -10.68 -0.27
CA ALA A 234 31.43 -12.02 -0.12
C ALA A 234 31.82 -12.69 -1.46
N ASP A 235 32.81 -13.59 -1.44
CA ASP A 235 33.07 -14.50 -2.57
C ASP A 235 31.87 -15.43 -2.81
N PRO A 236 31.75 -16.14 -3.96
CA PRO A 236 30.55 -16.91 -4.30
C PRO A 236 30.15 -17.99 -3.28
N VAL A 237 31.10 -18.62 -2.59
CA VAL A 237 30.84 -19.68 -1.61
C VAL A 237 30.40 -19.08 -0.28
N GLU A 238 31.09 -18.01 0.16
CA GLU A 238 30.75 -17.28 1.37
C GLU A 238 29.42 -16.51 1.22
N LEU A 239 29.14 -15.98 0.03
CA LEU A 239 27.88 -15.38 -0.38
C LEU A 239 26.71 -16.36 -0.20
N ALA A 240 26.87 -17.61 -0.66
CA ALA A 240 25.85 -18.62 -0.53
C ALA A 240 25.53 -18.93 0.95
N LYS A 241 26.56 -19.04 1.80
CA LYS A 241 26.41 -19.24 3.24
C LYS A 241 25.71 -18.06 3.92
N LYS A 242 26.14 -16.83 3.63
CA LYS A 242 25.55 -15.60 4.19
C LYS A 242 24.09 -15.43 3.76
N LYS A 243 23.77 -15.76 2.50
CA LYS A 243 22.38 -15.79 2.02
C LYS A 243 21.51 -16.77 2.82
N GLN A 244 22.02 -17.97 3.10
CA GLN A 244 21.34 -18.98 3.90
C GLN A 244 21.21 -18.57 5.38
N LEU A 245 22.10 -17.73 5.89
CA LEU A 245 22.14 -17.35 7.29
C LEU A 245 21.19 -16.18 7.61
N TYR A 246 21.24 -15.10 6.82
CA TYR A 246 20.52 -13.85 7.16
C TYR A 246 19.09 -13.82 6.64
N PHE A 247 18.89 -14.27 5.40
CA PHE A 247 17.65 -14.01 4.69
C PHE A 247 16.47 -14.89 5.12
N PRO A 248 16.64 -16.10 5.67
CA PRO A 248 15.51 -16.80 6.27
C PRO A 248 14.93 -16.07 7.48
N ILE A 249 15.78 -15.48 8.33
CA ILE A 249 15.32 -14.71 9.50
C ILE A 249 14.65 -13.41 9.03
N LEU A 250 15.22 -12.73 8.03
CA LEU A 250 14.56 -11.59 7.40
C LEU A 250 13.21 -11.97 6.79
N ALA A 251 13.14 -13.10 6.08
CA ALA A 251 11.89 -13.58 5.51
C ALA A 251 10.82 -13.82 6.58
N GLU A 252 11.20 -14.38 7.73
CA GLU A 252 10.29 -14.59 8.87
C GLU A 252 9.79 -13.26 9.45
N ILE A 253 10.67 -12.25 9.60
CA ILE A 253 10.31 -10.90 10.06
C ILE A 253 9.34 -10.23 9.08
N LEU A 254 9.63 -10.30 7.78
CA LEU A 254 8.81 -9.68 6.74
C LEU A 254 7.46 -10.39 6.58
N GLN A 255 7.44 -11.73 6.69
CA GLN A 255 6.22 -12.54 6.57
C GLN A 255 5.29 -12.34 7.75
N SER A 256 5.81 -12.32 8.98
CA SER A 256 5.00 -12.16 10.17
C SER A 256 4.42 -10.74 10.27
N GLY A 257 5.05 -9.75 9.63
CA GLY A 257 4.62 -8.34 9.67
C GLY A 257 4.70 -7.72 11.06
N THR A 258 5.24 -8.45 12.02
CA THR A 258 5.29 -8.15 13.46
C THR A 258 6.28 -7.04 13.80
N SER A 259 7.09 -6.59 12.84
CA SER A 259 8.08 -5.54 13.05
C SER A 259 7.59 -4.15 12.66
N TRP A 260 6.79 -4.02 11.60
CA TRP A 260 6.70 -2.72 10.93
C TRP A 260 5.78 -1.69 11.60
N PHE A 261 4.72 -2.13 12.30
CA PHE A 261 3.64 -1.25 12.79
C PHE A 261 3.19 -1.51 14.22
N ASP A 262 3.75 -2.52 14.87
CA ASP A 262 3.18 -3.02 16.11
C ASP A 262 3.69 -2.31 17.36
N ARG A 263 2.70 -1.99 18.20
CA ARG A 263 2.84 -1.61 19.60
C ARG A 263 1.86 -2.44 20.44
N GLN A 264 1.70 -3.73 20.12
CA GLN A 264 1.02 -4.69 20.99
C GLN A 264 2.03 -5.47 21.84
N GLU A 265 1.81 -5.52 23.15
CA GLU A 265 2.72 -6.16 24.12
C GLU A 265 2.95 -7.65 23.88
N ALA A 266 1.97 -8.39 23.34
CA ALA A 266 2.08 -9.84 23.15
C ALA A 266 2.89 -10.26 21.92
N ASP A 267 2.92 -9.44 20.86
CA ASP A 267 3.72 -9.68 19.65
C ASP A 267 5.10 -9.02 19.71
N ALA A 268 5.27 -8.01 20.60
CA ALA A 268 6.56 -7.37 20.85
C ALA A 268 7.67 -8.35 21.23
N ASP A 269 7.35 -9.40 21.99
CA ASP A 269 8.31 -10.41 22.42
C ASP A 269 8.88 -11.19 21.24
N LYS A 270 8.04 -11.57 20.26
CA LYS A 270 8.48 -12.34 19.08
C LYS A 270 9.24 -11.48 18.07
N SER A 271 8.76 -10.27 17.80
CA SER A 271 9.46 -9.34 16.89
C SER A 271 10.82 -8.94 17.43
N GLY A 272 10.85 -8.62 18.73
CA GLY A 272 12.08 -8.32 19.45
C GLY A 272 13.05 -9.49 19.42
N GLU A 273 12.57 -10.70 19.67
CA GLU A 273 13.38 -11.91 19.58
C GLU A 273 13.97 -12.11 18.16
N LEU A 274 13.16 -12.03 17.11
CA LEU A 274 13.63 -12.22 15.73
C LEU A 274 14.62 -11.15 15.30
N LEU A 275 14.38 -9.88 15.66
CA LEU A 275 15.31 -8.78 15.40
C LEU A 275 16.62 -8.97 16.18
N ASN A 276 16.55 -9.33 17.45
CA ASN A 276 17.73 -9.61 18.28
C ASN A 276 18.53 -10.78 17.71
N ARG A 277 17.85 -11.84 17.27
CA ARG A 277 18.47 -13.01 16.67
C ARG A 277 19.15 -12.67 15.36
N LEU A 278 18.52 -11.85 14.50
CA LEU A 278 19.14 -11.36 13.28
C LEU A 278 20.35 -10.46 13.57
N GLN A 279 20.24 -9.54 14.53
CA GLN A 279 21.34 -8.68 14.95
C GLN A 279 22.52 -9.49 15.49
N ALA A 280 22.27 -10.48 16.35
CA ALA A 280 23.31 -11.35 16.90
C ALA A 280 24.03 -12.12 15.78
N VAL A 281 23.28 -12.67 14.83
CA VAL A 281 23.82 -13.40 13.69
C VAL A 281 24.66 -12.47 12.79
N VAL A 282 24.16 -11.27 12.48
CA VAL A 282 24.87 -10.23 11.71
C VAL A 282 26.17 -9.79 12.40
N GLN A 283 26.16 -9.65 13.72
CA GLN A 283 27.33 -9.25 14.51
C GLN A 283 28.37 -10.38 14.66
N SER A 284 27.93 -11.63 14.79
CA SER A 284 28.81 -12.81 14.94
C SER A 284 29.59 -13.19 13.69
N ALA A 285 29.19 -12.66 12.53
CA ALA A 285 29.79 -12.94 11.23
C ALA A 285 30.77 -11.84 10.76
N LYS A 286 31.11 -10.89 11.63
CA LYS A 286 32.23 -9.96 11.47
C LYS A 286 33.53 -10.58 11.98
#